data_AF-A0A522CCW3-F1
#
_entry.id   AF-A0A522CCW3-F1
#
_cell.length_a   1.000
_cell.length_b   1.000
_cell.length_c   1.000
_cell.angle_alpha   90.00
_cell.angle_beta   90.00
_cell.angle_gamma   90.00
#
_symmetry.space_group_name_H-M   'P 1'
#
loop_
_entity.id
_entity.type
_entity.pdbx_description
1 polymer ?
#
loop_
_entity_poly.entity_id
_entity_poly.type
_entity_poly.pdbx_seq_one_letter_code
_entity_poly.pdbx_strand_id
1 'polypeptide(L)'
;MFENIKARKALQQLTPSLQALDQQLQAVEKIPDPIDRLVRFFDAVSQWNDRQQETPLSVGVVLNAFRKANGGGEHAKTIETLENLQIHFNRSGRDEYGINRTKPGEVVTADNVYLGNIYGRWTFTANKWKEAFSRDNAAAQEDRQIIEGQAASFVKSHIEPMQKLIGSLSSPQR
;
A
#
# COMPACT_ATOMS: atom_id res chain seq x y z
N MET A 1 -10.47 -31.36 4.65
CA MET A 1 -11.75 -30.76 4.23
C MET A 1 -12.14 -29.56 5.09
N PHE A 2 -12.17 -29.66 6.43
CA PHE A 2 -12.56 -28.56 7.33
C PHE A 2 -11.70 -27.29 7.19
N GLU A 3 -10.37 -27.41 7.17
CA GLU A 3 -9.45 -26.26 7.01
C GLU A 3 -9.63 -25.52 5.67
N ASN A 4 -9.96 -26.24 4.59
CA ASN A 4 -10.20 -25.66 3.27
C ASN A 4 -11.46 -24.76 3.29
N ILE A 5 -12.55 -25.25 3.89
CA ILE A 5 -13.79 -24.46 4.05
C ILE A 5 -13.52 -23.20 4.88
N LYS A 6 -12.76 -23.32 5.97
CA LYS A 6 -12.40 -22.20 6.83
C LYS A 6 -11.58 -21.14 6.10
N ALA A 7 -10.55 -21.55 5.34
CA ALA A 7 -9.71 -20.64 4.57
C ALA A 7 -10.51 -19.87 3.51
N ARG A 8 -11.36 -20.57 2.75
CA ARG A 8 -12.24 -19.94 1.75
C ARG A 8 -13.23 -18.96 2.37
N LYS A 9 -13.85 -19.32 3.50
CA LYS A 9 -14.76 -18.44 4.23
C LYS A 9 -14.04 -17.17 4.73
N ALA A 10 -12.82 -17.31 5.25
CA ALA A 10 -12.02 -16.18 5.71
C ALA A 10 -11.68 -15.23 4.56
N LEU A 11 -11.31 -15.77 3.37
CA LEU A 11 -11.10 -14.96 2.17
C LEU A 11 -12.38 -14.23 1.75
N GLN A 12 -13.52 -14.93 1.70
CA GLN A 12 -14.80 -14.34 1.34
C GLN A 12 -15.19 -13.18 2.26
N GLN A 13 -14.89 -13.27 3.55
CA GLN A 13 -15.13 -12.19 4.51
C GLN A 13 -14.15 -11.01 4.33
N LEU A 14 -12.93 -11.26 3.84
CA LEU A 14 -11.93 -10.24 3.55
C LEU A 14 -12.19 -9.50 2.23
N THR A 15 -12.78 -10.18 1.23
CA THR A 15 -12.99 -9.66 -0.13
C THR A 15 -13.65 -8.28 -0.19
N PRO A 16 -14.74 -7.97 0.55
CA PRO A 16 -15.34 -6.63 0.48
C PRO A 16 -14.38 -5.51 0.90
N SER A 17 -13.53 -5.77 1.89
CA SER A 17 -12.53 -4.80 2.33
C SER A 17 -11.43 -4.61 1.28
N LEU A 18 -11.01 -5.68 0.62
CA LEU A 18 -10.05 -5.59 -0.49
C LEU A 18 -10.63 -4.84 -1.69
N GLN A 19 -11.90 -5.04 -2.00
CA GLN A 19 -12.60 -4.28 -3.05
C GLN A 19 -12.72 -2.80 -2.71
N ALA A 20 -12.99 -2.47 -1.44
CA ALA A 20 -12.99 -1.08 -0.98
C ALA A 20 -11.59 -0.44 -1.13
N LEU A 21 -10.53 -1.18 -0.81
CA LEU A 21 -9.16 -0.73 -1.06
C LEU A 21 -8.91 -0.50 -2.56
N ASP A 22 -9.29 -1.44 -3.43
CA ASP A 22 -9.14 -1.29 -4.89
C ASP A 22 -9.79 0.00 -5.40
N GLN A 23 -11.02 0.30 -4.96
CA GLN A 23 -11.72 1.55 -5.27
C GLN A 23 -10.98 2.79 -4.76
N GLN A 24 -10.42 2.74 -3.55
CA GLN A 24 -9.59 3.82 -3.02
C GLN A 24 -8.33 4.02 -3.87
N LEU A 25 -7.64 2.95 -4.26
CA LEU A 25 -6.45 3.02 -5.10
C LEU A 25 -6.79 3.62 -6.49
N GLN A 26 -7.90 3.23 -7.10
CA GLN A 26 -8.38 3.84 -8.35
C GLN A 26 -8.71 5.34 -8.20
N ALA A 27 -9.23 5.76 -7.04
CA ALA A 27 -9.46 7.17 -6.76
C ALA A 27 -8.13 7.94 -6.58
N VAL A 28 -7.14 7.31 -5.94
CA VAL A 28 -5.79 7.87 -5.78
C VAL A 28 -5.11 8.09 -7.13
N GLU A 29 -5.19 7.14 -8.06
CA GLU A 29 -4.57 7.28 -9.39
C GLU A 29 -5.07 8.50 -10.19
N LYS A 30 -6.30 8.94 -9.92
CA LYS A 30 -6.91 10.11 -10.57
C LYS A 30 -6.42 11.45 -10.02
N ILE A 31 -5.67 11.46 -8.92
CA ILE A 31 -5.13 12.70 -8.32
C ILE A 31 -4.04 13.27 -9.23
N PRO A 32 -4.17 14.50 -9.76
CA PRO A 32 -3.21 15.04 -10.73
C PRO A 32 -1.82 15.29 -10.13
N ASP A 33 -1.77 15.87 -8.94
CA ASP A 33 -0.53 16.21 -8.25
C ASP A 33 0.16 14.93 -7.69
N PRO A 34 1.40 14.61 -8.12
CA PRO A 34 2.07 13.39 -7.70
C PRO A 34 2.34 13.28 -6.20
N ILE A 35 2.55 14.41 -5.52
CA ILE A 35 2.84 14.45 -4.09
C ILE A 35 1.57 14.20 -3.29
N ASP A 36 0.47 14.86 -3.64
CA ASP A 36 -0.84 14.61 -3.04
C ASP A 36 -1.31 13.17 -3.32
N ARG A 37 -1.03 12.66 -4.52
CA ARG A 37 -1.27 11.25 -4.86
C ARG A 37 -0.53 10.32 -3.93
N LEU A 38 0.75 10.58 -3.65
CA LEU A 38 1.56 9.78 -2.74
C LEU A 38 1.04 9.84 -1.30
N VAL A 39 0.67 11.02 -0.80
CA VAL A 39 0.10 11.19 0.55
C VAL A 39 -1.18 10.38 0.68
N ARG A 40 -2.09 10.49 -0.30
CA ARG A 40 -3.36 9.74 -0.31
C ARG A 40 -3.16 8.24 -0.48
N PHE A 41 -2.17 7.83 -1.26
CA PHE A 41 -1.77 6.44 -1.36
C PHE A 41 -1.37 5.88 0.01
N PHE A 42 -0.48 6.56 0.73
CA PHE A 42 -0.06 6.12 2.07
C PHE A 42 -1.21 6.05 3.06
N ASP A 43 -2.11 7.04 3.06
CA ASP A 43 -3.30 7.03 3.93
C ASP A 43 -4.18 5.78 3.69
N ALA A 44 -4.40 5.42 2.42
CA ALA A 44 -5.19 4.24 2.05
C ALA A 44 -4.54 2.92 2.50
N VAL A 45 -3.22 2.77 2.36
CA VAL A 45 -2.52 1.50 2.63
C VAL A 45 -2.04 1.35 4.07
N SER A 46 -1.86 2.43 4.83
CA SER A 46 -1.30 2.37 6.19
C SER A 46 -2.16 1.55 7.14
N GLN A 47 -3.48 1.61 7.01
CA GLN A 47 -4.38 0.79 7.83
C GLN A 47 -4.20 -0.72 7.58
N TRP A 48 -3.78 -1.11 6.38
CA TRP A 48 -3.51 -2.51 6.03
C TRP A 48 -2.15 -2.99 6.52
N ASN A 49 -1.20 -2.07 6.67
CA ASN A 49 0.06 -2.33 7.35
C ASN A 49 -0.12 -2.43 8.87
N ASP A 50 -1.02 -1.65 9.47
CA ASP A 50 -1.32 -1.70 10.90
C ASP A 50 -2.01 -3.03 11.30
N ARG A 51 -2.84 -3.61 10.42
CA ARG A 51 -3.70 -4.79 10.71
C ARG A 51 -3.01 -6.15 10.59
N GLN A 52 -1.70 -6.21 10.36
CA GLN A 52 -1.01 -7.37 9.80
C GLN A 52 -1.12 -8.68 10.62
N GLN A 53 -1.31 -8.63 11.96
CA GLN A 53 -1.21 -9.85 12.78
C GLN A 53 -2.38 -10.13 13.73
N GLU A 54 -3.26 -9.18 14.05
CA GLU A 54 -4.18 -9.37 15.20
C GLU A 54 -5.66 -9.11 14.92
N THR A 55 -6.02 -8.56 13.75
CA THR A 55 -7.43 -8.45 13.38
C THR A 55 -7.91 -9.75 12.72
N PRO A 56 -9.09 -10.30 13.08
CA PRO A 56 -9.65 -11.52 12.49
C PRO A 56 -9.79 -11.51 10.96
N LEU A 57 -9.77 -10.33 10.34
CA LEU A 57 -9.88 -10.10 8.91
C LEU A 57 -8.64 -9.37 8.36
N SER A 58 -7.45 -9.89 8.65
CA SER A 58 -6.20 -9.44 8.02
C SER A 58 -5.74 -10.40 6.93
N VAL A 59 -4.94 -9.89 5.99
CA VAL A 59 -4.26 -10.73 4.98
C VAL A 59 -3.41 -11.82 5.66
N GLY A 60 -2.71 -11.50 6.75
CA GLY A 60 -1.89 -12.45 7.50
C GLY A 60 -2.70 -13.61 8.09
N VAL A 61 -3.89 -13.35 8.65
CA VAL A 61 -4.78 -14.39 9.19
C VAL A 61 -5.31 -15.29 8.06
N VAL A 62 -5.76 -14.70 6.96
CA VAL A 62 -6.27 -15.46 5.80
C VAL A 62 -5.16 -16.30 5.17
N LEU A 63 -3.96 -15.74 5.00
CA LEU A 63 -2.77 -16.44 4.50
C LEU A 63 -2.43 -17.66 5.37
N ASN A 64 -2.42 -17.50 6.70
CA ASN A 64 -2.17 -18.60 7.61
C ASN A 64 -3.24 -19.70 7.53
N ALA A 65 -4.51 -19.35 7.31
CA ALA A 65 -5.57 -20.33 7.08
C ALA A 65 -5.34 -21.14 5.80
N PHE A 66 -4.94 -20.48 4.69
CA PHE A 66 -4.60 -21.19 3.46
C PHE A 66 -3.37 -22.07 3.61
N ARG A 67 -2.31 -21.62 4.29
CA ARG A 67 -1.12 -22.44 4.56
C ARG A 67 -1.47 -23.73 5.30
N LYS A 68 -2.35 -23.67 6.31
CA LYS A 68 -2.85 -24.85 7.03
C LYS A 68 -3.67 -25.78 6.14
N ALA A 69 -4.43 -25.22 5.19
CA ALA A 69 -5.23 -25.98 4.24
C ALA A 69 -4.44 -26.54 3.05
N ASN A 70 -3.17 -26.18 2.86
CA ASN A 70 -2.38 -26.45 1.64
C ASN A 70 -1.65 -27.80 1.62
N GLY A 71 -2.17 -28.83 2.29
CA GLY A 71 -1.50 -30.14 2.39
C GLY A 71 -1.23 -30.83 1.03
N GLY A 72 -2.01 -30.49 0.00
CA GLY A 72 -1.86 -31.02 -1.37
C GLY A 72 -1.39 -30.00 -2.41
N GLY A 73 -0.96 -28.79 -1.99
CA GLY A 73 -0.52 -27.73 -2.92
C GLY A 73 -1.63 -27.00 -3.68
N GLU A 74 -2.90 -27.39 -3.52
CA GLU A 74 -4.07 -26.83 -4.23
C GLU A 74 -4.23 -25.30 -4.07
N HIS A 75 -3.70 -24.72 -2.98
CA HIS A 75 -3.83 -23.30 -2.66
C HIS A 75 -2.55 -22.50 -2.91
N ALA A 76 -1.52 -23.09 -3.54
CA ALA A 76 -0.22 -22.46 -3.73
C ALA A 76 -0.32 -21.07 -4.37
N LYS A 77 -1.13 -20.93 -5.43
CA LYS A 77 -1.35 -19.64 -6.11
C LYS A 77 -2.03 -18.59 -5.24
N THR A 78 -3.00 -19.00 -4.42
CA THR A 78 -3.70 -18.10 -3.48
C THR A 78 -2.75 -17.63 -2.39
N ILE A 79 -1.92 -18.54 -1.87
CA ILE A 79 -0.87 -18.24 -0.89
C ILE A 79 0.10 -17.22 -1.46
N GLU A 80 0.66 -17.47 -2.65
CA GLU A 80 1.58 -16.57 -3.33
C GLU A 80 0.94 -15.18 -3.56
N THR A 81 -0.33 -15.15 -3.97
CA THR A 81 -1.06 -13.89 -4.19
C THR A 81 -1.21 -13.09 -2.90
N LEU A 82 -1.59 -13.75 -1.80
CA LEU A 82 -1.73 -13.10 -0.49
C LEU A 82 -0.38 -12.65 0.07
N GLU A 83 0.69 -13.43 -0.12
CA GLU A 83 2.05 -13.08 0.28
C GLU A 83 2.54 -11.83 -0.47
N ASN A 84 2.36 -11.79 -1.79
CA ASN A 84 2.73 -10.63 -2.59
C ASN A 84 1.95 -9.38 -2.19
N LEU A 85 0.65 -9.52 -1.91
CA LEU A 85 -0.16 -8.40 -1.43
C LEU A 85 0.34 -7.90 -0.06
N GLN A 86 0.69 -8.82 0.84
CA GLN A 86 1.27 -8.51 2.13
C GLN A 86 2.61 -7.77 2.02
N ILE A 87 3.46 -8.19 1.08
CA ILE A 87 4.74 -7.53 0.78
C ILE A 87 4.51 -6.08 0.36
N HIS A 88 3.53 -5.83 -0.52
CA HIS A 88 3.22 -4.47 -0.93
C HIS A 88 2.74 -3.61 0.24
N PHE A 89 1.84 -4.12 1.11
CA PHE A 89 1.43 -3.38 2.32
C PHE A 89 2.58 -3.06 3.25
N ASN A 90 3.55 -3.98 3.39
CA ASN A 90 4.70 -3.75 4.26
C ASN A 90 5.71 -2.77 3.65
N ARG A 91 5.90 -2.80 2.33
CA ARG A 91 6.86 -1.94 1.63
C ARG A 91 6.34 -0.52 1.38
N SER A 92 5.02 -0.35 1.29
CA SER A 92 4.39 0.97 1.21
C SER A 92 3.70 1.39 2.51
N GLY A 93 3.99 0.71 3.61
CA GLY A 93 3.38 0.95 4.91
C GLY A 93 4.04 2.10 5.67
N ARG A 94 3.87 2.07 6.99
CA ARG A 94 4.54 2.99 7.90
C ARG A 94 5.97 2.50 8.16
N ASP A 95 6.92 3.42 8.14
CA ASP A 95 8.33 3.17 8.38
C ASP A 95 8.93 4.40 9.10
N GLU A 96 9.38 4.21 10.33
CA GLU A 96 9.96 5.27 11.19
C GLU A 96 11.11 6.03 10.48
N TYR A 97 11.83 5.36 9.58
CA TYR A 97 12.97 5.94 8.87
C TYR A 97 12.69 6.17 7.37
N GLY A 98 11.52 5.74 6.90
CA GLY A 98 11.13 5.80 5.49
C GLY A 98 10.44 7.09 5.07
N ILE A 99 9.60 6.98 4.04
CA ILE A 99 8.80 8.07 3.47
C ILE A 99 7.62 8.40 4.38
N ASN A 100 6.87 7.39 4.79
CA ASN A 100 5.70 7.53 5.66
C ASN A 100 6.09 7.23 7.12
N ARG A 101 6.39 8.27 7.91
CA ARG A 101 6.93 8.13 9.28
C ARG A 101 5.86 8.19 10.37
N THR A 102 4.61 8.03 9.98
CA THR A 102 3.47 8.05 10.90
C THR A 102 3.46 6.84 11.83
N LYS A 103 2.80 6.99 12.98
CA LYS A 103 2.60 5.88 13.93
C LYS A 103 1.34 5.07 13.62
N PRO A 104 1.23 3.81 14.07
CA PRO A 104 -0.01 3.04 13.93
C PRO A 104 -1.23 3.82 14.42
N GLY A 105 -2.29 3.85 13.59
CA GLY A 105 -3.50 4.63 13.86
C GLY A 105 -3.44 6.13 13.58
N GLU A 106 -2.28 6.70 13.26
CA GLU A 106 -2.15 8.11 12.87
C GLU A 106 -2.63 8.32 11.42
N VAL A 107 -3.26 9.47 11.15
CA VAL A 107 -3.67 9.86 9.80
C VAL A 107 -2.45 10.31 9.01
N VAL A 108 -2.35 9.88 7.75
CA VAL A 108 -1.26 10.32 6.87
C VAL A 108 -1.61 11.66 6.23
N THR A 109 -0.70 12.61 6.31
CA THR A 109 -0.83 13.99 5.86
C THR A 109 0.45 14.46 5.16
N ALA A 110 0.38 15.61 4.48
CA ALA A 110 1.55 16.19 3.84
C ALA A 110 2.64 16.63 4.86
N ASP A 111 2.29 16.77 6.13
CA ASP A 111 3.22 17.17 7.20
C ASP A 111 3.98 15.98 7.80
N ASN A 112 3.56 14.75 7.55
CA ASN A 112 4.18 13.54 8.08
C ASN A 112 4.63 12.52 7.00
N VAL A 113 4.51 12.91 5.72
CA VAL A 113 5.16 12.24 4.57
C VAL A 113 6.43 12.98 4.19
N TYR A 114 7.55 12.27 4.14
CA TYR A 114 8.88 12.82 3.91
C TYR A 114 9.42 12.43 2.53
N LEU A 115 9.89 13.42 1.77
CA LEU A 115 10.42 13.24 0.42
C LEU A 115 11.82 13.86 0.31
N GLY A 116 12.57 13.43 -0.70
CA GLY A 116 13.99 13.74 -0.84
C GLY A 116 14.82 12.47 -0.72
N ASN A 117 16.04 12.56 -0.19
CA ASN A 117 16.97 11.43 -0.23
C ASN A 117 16.89 10.50 1.02
N ILE A 118 15.99 9.53 0.94
CA ILE A 118 15.83 8.41 1.87
C ILE A 118 16.51 7.19 1.21
N TYR A 119 17.62 6.59 1.64
CA TYR A 119 18.37 6.53 2.90
C TYR A 119 19.80 7.07 2.71
N GLY A 120 19.95 8.39 2.73
CA GLY A 120 21.28 8.97 2.72
C GLY A 120 21.42 10.45 2.98
N ARG A 121 20.40 11.31 2.79
CA ARG A 121 20.45 12.77 3.09
C ARG A 121 19.20 13.56 2.68
N TRP A 122 19.08 14.78 3.18
CA TRP A 122 18.07 15.81 2.86
C TRP A 122 16.66 15.30 2.56
N THR A 123 15.85 15.25 3.61
CA THR A 123 14.43 14.88 3.54
C THR A 123 13.60 15.96 4.21
N PHE A 124 12.52 16.36 3.56
CA PHE A 124 11.55 17.31 4.08
C PHE A 124 10.14 16.77 3.92
N THR A 125 9.22 17.34 4.68
CA THR A 125 7.81 17.02 4.55
C THR A 125 7.32 17.35 3.14
N ALA A 126 6.34 16.62 2.64
CA ALA A 126 5.66 16.90 1.38
C ALA A 126 5.17 18.36 1.35
N ASN A 127 4.63 18.86 2.45
CA ASN A 127 4.18 20.24 2.56
C ASN A 127 5.31 21.26 2.34
N LYS A 128 6.48 21.03 2.96
CA LYS A 128 7.66 21.90 2.78
C LYS A 128 8.17 21.90 1.34
N TRP A 129 8.07 20.78 0.62
CA TRP A 129 8.36 20.76 -0.81
C TRP A 129 7.35 21.56 -1.62
N LYS A 130 6.05 21.45 -1.32
CA LYS A 130 5.00 22.25 -1.98
C LYS A 130 5.23 23.76 -1.78
N GLU A 131 5.62 24.18 -0.58
CA GLU A 131 6.01 25.57 -0.29
C GLU A 131 7.29 26.02 -1.01
N ALA A 132 8.24 25.11 -1.23
CA ALA A 132 9.44 25.40 -1.99
C ALA A 132 9.10 25.60 -3.47
N PHE A 133 8.23 24.76 -4.04
CA PHE A 133 7.85 24.82 -5.46
C PHE A 133 6.95 26.00 -5.83
N SER A 134 6.30 26.63 -4.85
CA SER A 134 5.59 27.90 -5.10
C SER A 134 6.54 29.08 -5.30
N ARG A 135 7.85 28.92 -5.01
CA ARG A 135 8.86 29.95 -5.25
C ARG A 135 9.40 29.75 -6.66
N ASP A 136 9.12 30.68 -7.55
CA ASP A 136 9.52 30.60 -8.96
C ASP A 136 11.03 30.86 -9.12
N ASN A 137 11.85 29.81 -8.93
CA ASN A 137 13.27 29.82 -9.22
C ASN A 137 13.74 28.49 -9.83
N ALA A 138 14.84 28.55 -10.60
CA ALA A 138 15.33 27.42 -11.38
C ALA A 138 15.70 26.19 -10.54
N ALA A 139 16.29 26.39 -9.36
CA ALA A 139 16.67 25.28 -8.45
C ALA A 139 15.43 24.54 -7.93
N ALA A 140 14.37 25.27 -7.58
CA ALA A 140 13.11 24.68 -7.15
C ALA A 140 12.42 23.86 -8.26
N GLN A 141 12.62 24.20 -9.54
CA GLN A 141 12.07 23.44 -10.66
C GLN A 141 12.78 22.09 -10.87
N GLU A 142 14.10 22.03 -10.68
CA GLU A 142 14.85 20.77 -10.78
C GLU A 142 14.46 19.82 -9.65
N ASP A 143 14.47 20.31 -8.40
CA ASP A 143 14.02 19.54 -7.24
C ASP A 143 12.58 19.05 -7.42
N ARG A 144 11.70 19.90 -7.98
CA ARG A 144 10.31 19.54 -8.27
C ARG A 144 10.20 18.32 -9.17
N GLN A 145 10.91 18.32 -10.30
CA GLN A 145 10.87 17.19 -11.24
C GLN A 145 11.33 15.89 -10.60
N ILE A 146 12.39 15.95 -9.79
CA ILE A 146 12.93 14.78 -9.07
C ILE A 146 11.91 14.26 -8.06
N ILE A 147 11.37 15.12 -7.21
CA ILE A 147 10.43 14.74 -6.15
C ILE A 147 9.11 14.23 -6.72
N GLU A 148 8.54 14.93 -7.71
CA GLU A 148 7.32 14.51 -8.38
C GLU A 148 7.52 13.17 -9.12
N GLY A 149 8.66 12.99 -9.79
CA GLY A 149 9.03 11.75 -10.46
C GLY A 149 9.18 10.57 -9.49
N GLN A 150 9.82 10.77 -8.35
CA GLN A 150 9.93 9.78 -7.28
C GLN A 150 8.56 9.40 -6.71
N ALA A 151 7.73 10.39 -6.39
CA ALA A 151 6.38 10.18 -5.86
C ALA A 151 5.51 9.40 -6.85
N ALA A 152 5.48 9.80 -8.13
CA ALA A 152 4.72 9.11 -9.17
C ALA A 152 5.19 7.68 -9.36
N SER A 153 6.51 7.46 -9.42
CA SER A 153 7.10 6.12 -9.62
C SER A 153 6.81 5.20 -8.44
N PHE A 154 6.92 5.71 -7.20
CA PHE A 154 6.63 4.93 -6.00
C PHE A 154 5.18 4.46 -5.98
N VAL A 155 4.23 5.37 -6.17
CA VAL A 155 2.79 5.04 -6.23
C VAL A 155 2.50 4.01 -7.32
N LYS A 156 2.99 4.25 -8.55
CA LYS A 156 2.77 3.35 -9.68
C LYS A 156 3.29 1.93 -9.42
N SER A 157 4.48 1.83 -8.83
CA SER A 157 5.12 0.53 -8.53
C SER A 157 4.37 -0.31 -7.49
N HIS A 158 3.37 0.25 -6.80
CA HIS A 158 2.57 -0.45 -5.80
C HIS A 158 1.09 -0.57 -6.18
N ILE A 159 0.47 0.49 -6.72
CA ILE A 159 -0.96 0.45 -7.05
C ILE A 159 -1.26 -0.62 -8.10
N GLU A 160 -0.59 -0.60 -9.26
CA GLU A 160 -0.89 -1.54 -10.35
C GLU A 160 -0.74 -3.02 -9.89
N PRO A 161 0.34 -3.42 -9.19
CA PRO A 161 0.42 -4.76 -8.62
C PRO A 161 -0.67 -5.07 -7.60
N MET A 162 -0.96 -4.14 -6.67
CA MET A 162 -1.99 -4.36 -5.64
C MET A 162 -3.37 -4.59 -6.26
N GLN A 163 -3.80 -3.76 -7.22
CA GLN A 163 -5.08 -3.91 -7.91
C GLN A 163 -5.16 -5.25 -8.64
N LYS A 164 -4.10 -5.66 -9.34
CA LYS A 164 -4.02 -6.97 -10.01
C LYS A 164 -4.17 -8.14 -9.03
N LEU A 165 -3.48 -8.08 -7.89
CA LEU A 165 -3.55 -9.09 -6.83
C LEU A 165 -4.94 -9.12 -6.16
N ILE A 166 -5.56 -7.96 -5.92
CA ILE A 166 -6.93 -7.88 -5.37
C ILE A 166 -7.94 -8.46 -6.37
N GLY A 167 -7.80 -8.15 -7.66
CA GLY A 167 -8.66 -8.68 -8.72
C GLY A 167 -8.57 -10.20 -8.85
N SER A 168 -7.38 -10.79 -8.69
CA SER A 168 -7.20 -12.24 -8.73
C SER A 168 -7.80 -12.96 -7.50
N LEU A 169 -7.80 -12.32 -6.32
CA LEU A 169 -8.44 -12.83 -5.10
C LEU A 169 -9.97 -12.71 -5.12
N SER A 170 -10.51 -11.78 -5.90
CA SER A 170 -11.95 -11.52 -6.01
C SER A 170 -12.64 -12.32 -7.13
N SER A 171 -11.86 -12.91 -8.03
CA SER A 171 -12.38 -13.74 -9.13
C SER A 171 -12.66 -15.16 -8.63
N PRO A 172 -13.77 -15.81 -9.05
CA PRO A 172 -14.01 -17.21 -8.71
C PRO A 172 -12.86 -18.07 -9.23
N GLN A 173 -12.13 -18.73 -8.32
CA GLN A 173 -11.17 -19.74 -8.71
C GLN A 173 -11.95 -20.94 -9.25
N ARG A 174 -11.91 -21.12 -10.58
CA ARG A 174 -12.46 -22.28 -11.27
C ARG A 174 -11.65 -23.53 -10.98
#